data_AF-A0A5D3YJ78-F1
#
_entry.id   AF-A0A5D3YJ78-F1
#
_cell.length_a   1.000
_cell.length_b   1.000
_cell.length_c   1.000
_cell.angle_alpha   90.00
_cell.angle_beta   90.00
_cell.angle_gamma   90.00
#
_symmetry.space_group_name_H-M   'P 1'
#
loop_
_entity.id
_entity.type
_entity.pdbx_description
1 polymer ?
#
loop_
_entity_poly.entity_id
_entity_poly.type
_entity_poly.pdbx_seq_one_letter_code
_entity_poly.pdbx_strand_id
1 'polypeptide(L)'
;MAAKFQKLKDELKSLEEGELISRSMMQGRQSRGLFFSGLSAPKWLKNALFVGFLSSFLLYSGFTLVGSIPSVNTSFDDVQSWVNEPDEDLLQGMGSWMEEMGYTDLSRQELIDLREQGVTATFISRMHDLGYTDLTLDQVVQLSQNDVSSTFTAMMKELGYTLTVDELVELRQHGVTAYYTSNLHDLGYTDVTKEELIRLKDTGVEIDEVQRLIEQREEELPAIEELIRYHISNQ
;
A
#
# COMPACT_ATOMS: atom_id res chain seq x y z
N MET A 1 52.44 -20.80 7.88
CA MET A 1 52.25 -19.35 7.59
C MET A 1 53.30 -18.78 6.62
N ALA A 2 53.92 -19.59 5.73
CA ALA A 2 54.97 -19.12 4.81
C ALA A 2 54.49 -18.87 3.36
N ALA A 3 53.34 -19.42 2.94
CA ALA A 3 52.84 -19.27 1.57
C ALA A 3 52.18 -17.90 1.29
N LYS A 4 51.64 -17.23 2.31
CA LYS A 4 51.00 -15.92 2.15
C LYS A 4 52.01 -14.78 1.96
N PHE A 5 53.25 -14.96 2.41
CA PHE A 5 54.29 -13.92 2.36
C PHE A 5 55.03 -13.88 1.01
N GLN A 6 55.08 -14.99 0.27
CA GLN A 6 55.64 -15.00 -1.09
C GLN A 6 54.74 -14.31 -2.10
N LYS A 7 53.42 -14.52 -2.03
CA LYS A 7 52.46 -13.88 -2.92
C LYS A 7 52.51 -12.34 -2.84
N LEU A 8 52.71 -11.81 -1.63
CA LEU A 8 52.89 -10.37 -1.39
C LEU A 8 54.21 -9.83 -1.94
N LYS A 9 55.27 -10.66 -2.02
CA LYS A 9 56.57 -10.24 -2.55
C LYS A 9 56.58 -10.17 -4.09
N ASP A 10 55.82 -11.06 -4.73
CA ASP A 10 55.65 -11.06 -6.18
C ASP A 10 54.75 -9.92 -6.65
N GLU A 11 53.68 -9.61 -5.90
CA GLU A 11 52.79 -8.48 -6.19
C GLU A 11 53.48 -7.11 -6.00
N LEU A 12 54.39 -6.98 -5.02
CA LEU A 12 55.18 -5.75 -4.82
C LEU A 12 56.25 -5.55 -5.91
N LYS A 13 56.81 -6.62 -6.46
CA LYS A 13 57.82 -6.55 -7.53
C LYS A 13 57.21 -6.06 -8.86
N SER A 14 55.93 -6.32 -9.11
CA SER A 14 55.20 -5.80 -10.28
C SER A 14 54.75 -4.34 -10.16
N LEU A 15 54.84 -3.74 -8.96
CA LEU A 15 54.42 -2.36 -8.69
C LEU A 15 55.60 -1.36 -8.62
N GLU A 16 56.84 -1.86 -8.58
CA GLU A 16 58.07 -1.05 -8.64
C GLU A 16 58.55 -0.81 -10.09
N GLU A 17 57.99 -1.54 -11.06
CA GLU A 17 58.27 -1.39 -12.51
C GLU A 17 57.24 -0.51 -13.24
N GLY A 18 56.79 0.55 -12.58
CA GLY A 18 55.96 1.58 -13.19
C GLY A 18 56.83 2.72 -13.75
N GLU A 19 57.20 2.66 -15.04
CA GLU A 19 57.16 3.81 -15.97
C GLU A 19 57.90 3.47 -17.28
N LEU A 20 57.14 3.19 -18.35
CA LEU A 20 57.44 3.82 -19.63
C LEU A 20 56.16 4.34 -20.27
N ILE A 21 56.22 5.64 -20.50
CA ILE A 21 55.25 6.54 -21.05
C ILE A 21 55.17 6.41 -22.59
N SER A 22 53.97 6.64 -23.11
CA SER A 22 53.63 7.24 -24.41
C SER A 22 53.30 6.40 -25.65
N ARG A 23 52.10 6.74 -26.16
CA ARG A 23 51.64 6.79 -27.56
C ARG A 23 51.49 5.45 -28.31
N SER A 24 50.25 4.98 -28.41
CA SER A 24 49.37 5.30 -29.55
C SER A 24 48.12 4.42 -29.53
N MET A 25 47.04 4.95 -30.12
CA MET A 25 45.82 4.25 -30.55
C MET A 25 44.68 4.11 -29.52
N MET A 26 43.85 5.16 -29.49
CA MET A 26 42.42 5.09 -29.81
C MET A 26 41.74 3.73 -29.64
N GLN A 27 40.99 3.55 -28.55
CA GLN A 27 39.61 3.06 -28.61
C GLN A 27 38.88 3.25 -27.26
N GLY A 28 37.76 3.96 -27.30
CA GLY A 28 36.58 3.61 -26.51
C GLY A 28 36.60 3.90 -25.00
N ARG A 29 36.97 5.10 -24.56
CA ARG A 29 36.59 5.56 -23.21
C ARG A 29 35.13 6.04 -23.24
N GLN A 30 34.18 5.10 -23.15
CA GLN A 30 32.79 5.44 -22.85
C GLN A 30 32.75 6.06 -21.45
N SER A 31 32.28 7.29 -21.40
CA SER A 31 31.87 8.01 -20.22
C SER A 31 30.94 7.14 -19.38
N ARG A 32 31.33 6.89 -18.12
CA ARG A 32 30.41 6.41 -17.08
C ARG A 32 29.40 7.52 -16.81
N GLY A 33 28.30 7.48 -17.56
CA GLY A 33 27.07 8.19 -17.22
C GLY A 33 26.46 7.55 -15.98
N LEU A 34 26.02 8.39 -15.05
CA LEU A 34 25.22 8.04 -13.89
C LEU A 34 23.88 7.46 -14.38
N PHE A 35 23.83 6.16 -14.65
CA PHE A 35 22.58 5.44 -14.88
C PHE A 35 22.20 4.70 -13.61
N PHE A 36 21.18 5.24 -12.93
CA PHE A 36 20.37 4.51 -11.96
C PHE A 36 19.72 3.31 -12.66
N SER A 37 20.29 2.12 -12.53
CA SER A 37 19.67 0.87 -12.96
C SER A 37 18.87 0.29 -11.79
N GLY A 38 17.54 0.35 -11.84
CA GLY A 38 16.69 -0.33 -10.86
C GLY A 38 15.19 0.00 -10.85
N LEU A 39 14.74 1.09 -11.49
CA LEU A 39 13.33 1.42 -11.61
C LEU A 39 12.90 1.27 -13.07
N SER A 40 11.94 0.39 -13.35
CA SER A 40 11.23 0.37 -14.62
C SER A 40 10.42 1.66 -14.71
N ALA A 41 11.03 2.73 -15.22
CA ALA A 41 10.33 3.99 -15.43
C ALA A 41 9.04 3.71 -16.24
N PRO A 42 7.87 4.12 -15.74
CA PRO A 42 6.61 3.88 -16.44
C PRO A 42 6.66 4.52 -17.83
N LYS A 43 5.95 3.93 -18.80
CA LYS A 43 6.05 4.32 -20.22
C LYS A 43 5.81 5.82 -20.42
N TRP A 44 4.92 6.43 -19.63
CA TRP A 44 4.63 7.86 -19.66
C TRP A 44 5.82 8.72 -19.22
N LEU A 45 6.57 8.33 -18.18
CA LEU A 45 7.73 9.07 -17.69
C LEU A 45 8.85 9.04 -18.72
N LYS A 46 9.02 7.91 -19.42
CA LYS A 46 9.96 7.81 -20.55
C LYS A 46 9.57 8.76 -21.69
N ASN A 47 8.28 8.87 -22.01
CA ASN A 47 7.80 9.77 -23.06
C ASN A 47 7.90 11.25 -22.66
N ALA A 48 7.53 11.61 -21.44
CA ALA A 48 7.63 12.98 -20.92
C ALA A 48 9.10 13.44 -20.82
N LEU A 49 9.98 12.57 -20.29
CA LEU A 49 11.41 12.83 -20.28
C LEU A 49 11.98 12.91 -21.70
N PHE A 50 11.49 12.09 -22.63
CA PHE A 50 11.91 12.16 -24.04
C PHE A 50 11.48 13.47 -24.70
N VAL A 51 10.26 13.94 -24.47
CA VAL A 51 9.77 15.22 -25.02
C VAL A 51 10.52 16.40 -24.41
N GLY A 52 10.73 16.41 -23.10
CA GLY A 52 11.53 17.44 -22.42
C GLY A 52 12.99 17.44 -22.85
N PHE A 53 13.59 16.24 -22.97
CA PHE A 53 14.96 16.06 -23.45
C PHE A 53 15.10 16.50 -24.91
N LEU A 54 14.17 16.10 -25.78
CA LEU A 54 14.17 16.47 -27.20
C LEU A 54 14.02 17.98 -27.38
N SER A 55 13.15 18.63 -26.61
CA SER A 55 12.99 20.09 -26.61
C SER A 55 14.28 20.81 -26.18
N SER A 56 14.88 20.39 -25.07
CA SER A 56 16.14 20.97 -24.58
C SER A 56 17.32 20.70 -25.54
N PHE A 57 17.37 19.50 -26.12
CA PHE A 57 18.38 19.10 -27.10
C PHE A 57 18.29 19.92 -28.38
N LEU A 58 17.08 20.16 -28.91
CA LEU A 58 16.87 20.97 -30.13
C LEU A 58 17.20 22.45 -29.92
N LEU A 59 16.91 23.00 -28.74
CA LEU A 59 17.32 24.36 -28.37
C LEU A 59 18.84 24.50 -28.24
N TYR A 60 19.50 23.48 -27.67
CA TYR A 60 20.96 23.48 -27.51
C TYR A 60 21.71 23.20 -28.82
N SER A 61 21.15 22.39 -29.74
CA SER A 61 21.78 22.06 -31.02
C SER A 61 21.68 23.16 -32.08
N GLY A 62 21.05 24.30 -31.78
CA GLY A 62 20.90 25.43 -32.69
C GLY A 62 20.06 25.13 -33.93
N PHE A 63 19.18 24.13 -33.86
CA PHE A 63 18.29 23.77 -34.96
C PHE A 63 17.17 24.81 -35.06
N THR A 64 17.29 25.78 -35.96
CA THR A 64 16.24 26.77 -36.23
C THR A 64 15.16 26.11 -37.09
N LEU A 65 14.09 25.66 -36.45
CA LEU A 65 12.89 25.16 -37.12
C LEU A 65 12.21 26.32 -37.86
N VAL A 66 12.60 26.55 -39.12
CA VAL A 66 11.84 27.38 -40.07
C VAL A 66 10.65 26.55 -40.55
N GLY A 67 9.60 26.52 -39.73
CA GLY A 67 8.36 25.81 -40.01
C GLY A 67 7.47 25.83 -38.77
N SER A 68 6.22 26.24 -38.96
CA SER A 68 5.21 26.38 -37.91
C SER A 68 5.21 25.18 -36.98
N ILE A 69 5.61 25.38 -35.72
CA ILE A 69 5.32 24.42 -34.65
C ILE A 69 3.79 24.34 -34.63
N PRO A 70 3.15 23.18 -34.84
CA PRO A 70 1.72 23.09 -34.61
C PRO A 70 1.49 23.55 -33.17
N SER A 71 0.59 24.52 -32.98
CA SER A 71 0.23 25.01 -31.66
C SER A 71 -0.33 23.85 -30.86
N VAL A 72 0.52 23.20 -30.07
CA VAL A 72 0.11 22.19 -29.10
C VAL A 72 -0.58 22.99 -27.99
N ASN A 73 -1.89 23.12 -28.09
CA ASN A 73 -2.73 23.78 -27.10
C ASN A 73 -2.99 22.81 -25.94
N THR A 74 -1.93 22.28 -25.33
CA THR A 74 -2.00 21.51 -24.09
C THR A 74 -1.82 22.48 -22.94
N SER A 75 -2.86 22.69 -22.14
CA SER A 75 -2.72 23.41 -20.86
C SER A 75 -1.84 22.58 -19.93
N PHE A 76 -1.19 23.23 -18.96
CA PHE A 76 -0.48 22.52 -17.89
C PHE A 76 -1.45 21.62 -17.10
N ASP A 77 -2.73 21.97 -17.07
CA ASP A 77 -3.82 21.16 -16.50
C ASP A 77 -4.03 19.83 -17.25
N ASP A 78 -3.84 19.80 -18.58
CA ASP A 78 -3.96 18.59 -19.41
C ASP A 78 -2.80 17.62 -19.17
N VAL A 79 -1.63 18.16 -18.80
CA VAL A 79 -0.49 17.34 -18.39
C VAL A 79 -0.70 16.76 -17.00
N GLN A 80 -1.39 17.48 -16.12
CA GLN A 80 -1.69 17.04 -14.76
C GLN A 80 -2.76 15.92 -14.73
N SER A 81 -3.71 15.90 -15.67
CA SER A 81 -4.67 14.80 -15.82
C SER A 81 -4.00 13.51 -16.29
N TRP A 82 -3.05 13.57 -17.24
CA TRP A 82 -2.25 12.42 -17.69
C TRP A 82 -1.35 11.80 -16.61
N VAL A 83 -1.01 12.57 -15.57
CA VAL A 83 -0.20 12.08 -14.45
C VAL A 83 -1.03 11.29 -13.43
N ASN A 84 -2.34 11.55 -13.36
CA ASN A 84 -3.23 10.97 -12.35
C ASN A 84 -4.17 9.89 -12.90
N GLU A 85 -4.19 9.65 -14.20
CA GLU A 85 -5.06 8.64 -14.81
C GLU A 85 -4.51 7.22 -14.57
N PRO A 86 -5.34 6.26 -14.08
CA PRO A 86 -4.91 4.88 -13.87
C PRO A 86 -4.41 4.23 -15.17
N ASP A 87 -3.33 3.45 -15.09
CA ASP A 87 -2.78 2.72 -16.23
C ASP A 87 -3.84 1.79 -16.86
N GLU A 88 -4.04 1.87 -18.18
CA GLU A 88 -5.09 1.11 -18.89
C GLU A 88 -4.96 -0.41 -18.70
N ASP A 89 -3.71 -0.90 -18.68
CA ASP A 89 -3.41 -2.32 -18.45
C ASP A 89 -3.93 -2.76 -17.05
N LEU A 90 -3.91 -1.86 -16.05
CA LEU A 90 -4.43 -2.15 -14.70
C LEU A 90 -5.96 -2.14 -14.66
N LEU A 91 -6.61 -1.20 -15.36
CA LEU A 91 -8.07 -1.15 -15.44
C LEU A 91 -8.62 -2.38 -16.15
N GLN A 92 -7.98 -2.81 -17.25
CA GLN A 92 -8.34 -4.03 -17.96
C GLN A 92 -8.16 -5.26 -17.05
N GLY A 93 -7.04 -5.37 -16.35
CA GLY A 93 -6.79 -6.47 -15.42
C GLY A 93 -7.80 -6.52 -14.26
N MET A 94 -8.15 -5.36 -13.70
CA MET A 94 -9.21 -5.26 -12.69
C MET A 94 -10.55 -5.71 -13.26
N GLY A 95 -10.94 -5.24 -14.44
CA GLY A 95 -12.19 -5.64 -15.10
C GLY A 95 -12.31 -7.16 -15.25
N SER A 96 -11.27 -7.83 -15.74
CA SER A 96 -11.26 -9.30 -15.86
C SER A 96 -11.44 -10.02 -14.53
N TRP A 97 -10.77 -9.57 -13.46
CA TRP A 97 -10.95 -10.18 -12.13
C TRP A 97 -12.35 -9.90 -11.56
N MET A 98 -12.90 -8.71 -11.80
CA MET A 98 -14.26 -8.36 -11.39
C MET A 98 -15.29 -9.26 -12.10
N GLU A 99 -15.14 -9.50 -13.40
CA GLU A 99 -15.98 -10.42 -14.18
C GLU A 99 -15.90 -11.85 -13.65
N GLU A 100 -14.70 -12.34 -13.33
CA GLU A 100 -14.49 -13.67 -12.73
C GLU A 100 -15.20 -13.83 -11.37
N MET A 101 -15.31 -12.74 -10.61
CA MET A 101 -16.04 -12.69 -9.33
C MET A 101 -17.55 -12.44 -9.49
N GLY A 102 -18.04 -12.31 -10.74
CA GLY A 102 -19.47 -12.16 -11.05
C GLY A 102 -19.94 -10.72 -11.24
N TYR A 103 -19.04 -9.73 -11.19
CA TYR A 103 -19.35 -8.33 -11.49
C TYR A 103 -19.13 -8.07 -12.98
N THR A 104 -20.15 -8.40 -13.79
CA THR A 104 -20.09 -8.23 -15.25
C THR A 104 -20.49 -6.81 -15.68
N ASP A 105 -20.15 -6.47 -16.93
CA ASP A 105 -20.61 -5.25 -17.62
C ASP A 105 -20.16 -3.93 -16.98
N LEU A 106 -19.06 -3.94 -16.20
CA LEU A 106 -18.46 -2.74 -15.65
C LEU A 106 -17.78 -1.91 -16.74
N SER A 107 -18.21 -0.66 -16.88
CA SER A 107 -17.57 0.32 -17.75
C SER A 107 -16.21 0.76 -17.20
N ARG A 108 -15.37 1.30 -18.08
CA ARG A 108 -14.08 1.91 -17.70
C ARG A 108 -14.26 2.96 -16.60
N GLN A 109 -15.30 3.80 -16.69
CA GLN A 109 -15.55 4.85 -15.72
C GLN A 109 -15.92 4.25 -14.35
N GLU A 110 -16.77 3.23 -14.30
CA GLU A 110 -17.13 2.56 -13.05
C GLU A 110 -15.91 1.90 -12.37
N LEU A 111 -15.00 1.31 -13.14
CA LEU A 111 -13.75 0.77 -12.59
C LEU A 111 -12.85 1.85 -11.98
N ILE A 112 -12.79 3.03 -12.61
CA ILE A 112 -12.08 4.19 -12.06
C ILE A 112 -12.75 4.64 -10.76
N ASP A 113 -14.08 4.84 -10.78
CA ASP A 113 -14.84 5.30 -9.62
C ASP A 113 -14.71 4.34 -8.43
N LEU A 114 -14.75 3.02 -8.67
CA LEU A 114 -14.51 2.01 -7.63
C LEU A 114 -13.11 2.16 -7.00
N ARG A 115 -12.08 2.36 -7.83
CA ARG A 115 -10.71 2.55 -7.32
C ARG A 115 -10.56 3.85 -6.54
N GLU A 116 -11.19 4.93 -6.98
CA GLU A 116 -11.22 6.20 -6.25
C GLU A 116 -11.89 6.05 -4.88
N GLN A 117 -12.87 5.14 -4.78
CA GLN A 117 -13.54 4.76 -3.53
C GLN A 117 -12.76 3.70 -2.72
N GLY A 118 -11.53 3.37 -3.10
CA GLY A 118 -10.66 2.43 -2.40
C GLY A 118 -10.95 0.95 -2.68
N VAL A 119 -11.89 0.65 -3.57
CA VAL A 119 -12.25 -0.72 -3.92
C VAL A 119 -11.22 -1.30 -4.88
N THR A 120 -10.75 -2.51 -4.57
CA THR A 120 -9.81 -3.26 -5.43
C THR A 120 -10.34 -4.68 -5.64
N ALA A 121 -10.05 -5.27 -6.80
CA ALA A 121 -10.41 -6.66 -7.07
C ALA A 121 -9.77 -7.63 -6.05
N THR A 122 -8.54 -7.34 -5.59
CA THR A 122 -7.88 -8.11 -4.51
C THR A 122 -8.64 -8.05 -3.19
N PHE A 123 -9.24 -6.90 -2.84
CA PHE A 123 -10.03 -6.78 -1.62
C PHE A 123 -11.26 -7.68 -1.68
N ILE A 124 -12.02 -7.62 -2.78
CA ILE A 124 -13.22 -8.44 -3.00
C ILE A 124 -12.88 -9.93 -3.00
N SER A 125 -11.84 -10.34 -3.72
CA SER A 125 -11.38 -11.73 -3.75
C SER A 125 -11.07 -12.26 -2.35
N ARG A 126 -10.39 -11.47 -1.51
CA ARG A 126 -10.14 -11.87 -0.11
C ARG A 126 -11.42 -11.94 0.72
N MET A 127 -12.39 -11.06 0.49
CA MET A 127 -13.69 -11.15 1.17
C MET A 127 -14.44 -12.42 0.78
N HIS A 128 -14.39 -12.82 -0.51
CA HIS A 128 -14.93 -14.09 -0.98
C HIS A 128 -14.25 -15.28 -0.30
N ASP A 129 -12.91 -15.28 -0.20
CA ASP A 129 -12.15 -16.33 0.50
C ASP A 129 -12.54 -16.45 1.99
N LEU A 130 -12.95 -15.33 2.61
CA LEU A 130 -13.44 -15.29 3.98
C LEU A 130 -14.90 -15.76 4.11
N GLY A 131 -15.57 -16.05 3.00
CA GLY A 131 -16.94 -16.56 2.93
C GLY A 131 -18.00 -15.52 2.57
N TYR A 132 -17.61 -14.29 2.25
CA TYR A 132 -18.51 -13.24 1.78
C TYR A 132 -18.55 -13.24 0.25
N THR A 133 -19.21 -14.23 -0.35
CA THR A 133 -19.21 -14.44 -1.81
C THR A 133 -20.29 -13.66 -2.57
N ASP A 134 -21.34 -13.25 -1.87
CA ASP A 134 -22.54 -12.65 -2.48
C ASP A 134 -22.60 -11.14 -2.17
N LEU A 135 -21.47 -10.45 -2.33
CA LEU A 135 -21.36 -9.01 -2.06
C LEU A 135 -21.85 -8.19 -3.25
N THR A 136 -22.75 -7.24 -3.03
CA THR A 136 -23.07 -6.24 -4.06
C THR A 136 -21.95 -5.21 -4.17
N LEU A 137 -21.84 -4.52 -5.32
CA LEU A 137 -20.86 -3.43 -5.46
C LEU A 137 -21.04 -2.35 -4.39
N ASP A 138 -22.30 -1.99 -4.10
CA ASP A 138 -22.63 -1.02 -3.05
C ASP A 138 -22.12 -1.45 -1.67
N GLN A 139 -22.25 -2.74 -1.34
CA GLN A 139 -21.72 -3.30 -0.09
C GLN A 139 -20.19 -3.28 -0.05
N VAL A 140 -19.52 -3.61 -1.16
CA VAL A 140 -18.06 -3.54 -1.25
C VAL A 140 -17.57 -2.10 -1.05
N VAL A 141 -18.25 -1.13 -1.68
CA VAL A 141 -17.98 0.29 -1.50
C VAL A 141 -18.20 0.70 -0.06
N GLN A 142 -19.31 0.29 0.56
CA GLN A 142 -19.62 0.59 1.96
C GLN A 142 -18.56 0.05 2.92
N LEU A 143 -18.10 -1.19 2.71
CA LEU A 143 -17.01 -1.78 3.49
C LEU A 143 -15.73 -0.94 3.36
N SER A 144 -15.36 -0.56 2.14
CA SER A 144 -14.18 0.27 1.86
C SER A 144 -14.25 1.63 2.55
N GLN A 145 -15.38 2.33 2.41
CA GLN A 145 -15.57 3.68 2.98
C GLN A 145 -15.59 3.71 4.52
N ASN A 146 -15.90 2.58 5.16
CA ASN A 146 -15.90 2.45 6.63
C ASN A 146 -14.63 1.75 7.14
N ASP A 147 -13.55 1.74 6.36
CA ASP A 147 -12.26 1.13 6.73
C ASP A 147 -12.38 -0.34 7.16
N VAL A 148 -13.31 -1.09 6.60
CA VAL A 148 -13.44 -2.53 6.82
C VAL A 148 -12.46 -3.23 5.88
N SER A 149 -11.37 -3.74 6.45
CA SER A 149 -10.36 -4.48 5.69
C SER A 149 -10.58 -6.00 5.76
N SER A 150 -10.13 -6.72 4.73
CA SER A 150 -10.12 -8.20 4.76
C SER A 150 -9.31 -8.76 5.94
N THR A 151 -8.25 -8.07 6.36
CA THR A 151 -7.48 -8.45 7.56
C THR A 151 -8.30 -8.32 8.84
N PHE A 152 -9.04 -7.21 9.00
CA PHE A 152 -9.93 -7.04 10.14
C PHE A 152 -11.00 -8.15 10.17
N THR A 153 -11.66 -8.39 9.05
CA THR A 153 -12.67 -9.45 8.94
C THR A 153 -12.10 -10.84 9.26
N ALA A 154 -10.90 -11.15 8.74
CA ALA A 154 -10.22 -12.42 9.01
C ALA A 154 -9.92 -12.61 10.50
N MET A 155 -9.37 -11.57 11.16
CA MET A 155 -9.05 -11.62 12.58
C MET A 155 -10.30 -11.73 13.44
N MET A 156 -11.38 -11.00 13.13
CA MET A 156 -12.64 -11.13 13.86
C MET A 156 -13.20 -12.56 13.75
N LYS A 157 -13.09 -13.19 12.57
CA LYS A 157 -13.47 -14.59 12.36
C LYS A 157 -12.60 -15.56 13.17
N GLU A 158 -11.29 -15.32 13.23
CA GLU A 158 -10.36 -16.11 14.05
C GLU A 158 -10.66 -16.01 15.55
N LEU A 159 -11.09 -14.82 16.00
CA LEU A 159 -11.58 -14.57 17.37
C LEU A 159 -12.97 -15.16 17.64
N GLY A 160 -13.57 -15.87 16.68
CA GLY A 160 -14.83 -16.59 16.83
C GLY A 160 -16.08 -15.81 16.43
N TYR A 161 -15.95 -14.59 15.89
CA TYR A 161 -17.09 -13.78 15.50
C TYR A 161 -17.56 -14.13 14.08
N THR A 162 -18.85 -14.43 13.94
CA THR A 162 -19.51 -14.57 12.63
C THR A 162 -20.33 -13.32 12.38
N LEU A 163 -19.79 -12.40 11.60
CA LEU A 163 -20.37 -11.06 11.39
C LEU A 163 -20.95 -10.92 9.99
N THR A 164 -22.08 -10.24 9.87
CA THR A 164 -22.60 -9.80 8.57
C THR A 164 -21.83 -8.58 8.05
N VAL A 165 -22.06 -8.19 6.79
CA VAL A 165 -21.47 -6.98 6.19
C VAL A 165 -21.83 -5.74 7.02
N ASP A 166 -23.11 -5.59 7.36
CA ASP A 166 -23.60 -4.44 8.12
C ASP A 166 -22.97 -4.40 9.53
N GLU A 167 -22.79 -5.55 10.17
CA GLU A 167 -22.16 -5.64 11.48
C GLU A 167 -20.66 -5.31 11.44
N LEU A 168 -19.95 -5.73 10.38
CA LEU A 168 -18.55 -5.35 10.19
C LEU A 168 -18.42 -3.82 10.06
N VAL A 169 -19.32 -3.21 9.29
CA VAL A 169 -19.37 -1.75 9.11
C VAL A 169 -19.68 -1.07 10.44
N GLU A 170 -20.70 -1.52 11.16
CA GLU A 170 -21.11 -0.98 12.45
C GLU A 170 -19.95 -1.01 13.46
N LEU A 171 -19.28 -2.15 13.63
CA LEU A 171 -18.12 -2.27 14.51
C LEU A 171 -17.02 -1.24 14.17
N ARG A 172 -16.72 -1.05 12.88
CA ARG A 172 -15.70 -0.08 12.46
C ARG A 172 -16.12 1.36 12.68
N GLN A 173 -17.39 1.70 12.46
CA GLN A 173 -17.93 3.03 12.74
C GLN A 173 -17.82 3.41 14.22
N HIS A 174 -17.98 2.43 15.11
CA HIS A 174 -17.79 2.57 16.56
C HIS A 174 -16.32 2.45 17.00
N GLY A 175 -15.37 2.37 16.07
CA GLY A 175 -13.95 2.32 16.38
C GLY A 175 -13.47 0.99 16.97
N VAL A 176 -14.26 -0.08 16.85
CA VAL A 176 -13.84 -1.42 17.25
C VAL A 176 -12.75 -1.91 16.29
N THR A 177 -11.72 -2.53 16.85
CA THR A 177 -10.59 -3.08 16.11
C THR A 177 -10.36 -4.52 16.53
N ALA A 178 -9.85 -5.34 15.62
CA ALA A 178 -9.45 -6.71 15.95
C ALA A 178 -8.38 -6.74 17.06
N TYR A 179 -7.50 -5.74 17.11
CA TYR A 179 -6.51 -5.59 18.18
C TYR A 179 -7.17 -5.39 19.54
N TYR A 180 -8.16 -4.50 19.64
CA TYR A 180 -8.92 -4.28 20.88
C TYR A 180 -9.63 -5.56 21.34
N THR A 181 -10.34 -6.24 20.42
CA THR A 181 -11.04 -7.49 20.71
C THR A 181 -10.08 -8.62 21.12
N SER A 182 -8.93 -8.75 20.45
CA SER A 182 -7.90 -9.74 20.82
C SER A 182 -7.36 -9.50 22.22
N ASN A 183 -7.06 -8.25 22.59
CA ASN A 183 -6.57 -7.94 23.93
C ASN A 183 -7.61 -8.24 25.01
N LEU A 184 -8.90 -8.01 24.73
CA LEU A 184 -9.97 -8.43 25.64
C LEU A 184 -10.01 -9.96 25.82
N HIS A 185 -9.87 -10.71 24.71
CA HIS A 185 -9.73 -12.17 24.74
C HIS A 185 -8.54 -12.62 25.59
N ASP A 186 -7.38 -11.99 25.41
CA ASP A 186 -6.15 -12.29 26.17
C ASP A 186 -6.31 -12.00 27.68
N LEU A 187 -7.15 -11.03 28.04
CA LEU A 187 -7.54 -10.73 29.42
C LEU A 187 -8.63 -11.67 29.97
N GLY A 188 -9.08 -12.67 29.20
CA GLY A 188 -10.06 -13.67 29.61
C GLY A 188 -11.50 -13.38 29.17
N TYR A 189 -11.77 -12.24 28.51
CA TYR A 189 -13.08 -11.92 27.96
C TYR A 189 -13.27 -12.58 26.59
N THR A 190 -13.54 -13.88 26.60
CA THR A 190 -13.67 -14.68 25.36
C THR A 190 -15.06 -14.63 24.73
N ASP A 191 -16.10 -14.44 25.54
CA ASP A 191 -17.51 -14.46 25.13
C ASP A 191 -18.14 -13.04 25.07
N VAL A 192 -17.40 -12.06 24.54
CA VAL A 192 -17.91 -10.69 24.39
C VAL A 192 -18.79 -10.59 23.15
N THR A 193 -19.99 -10.03 23.28
CA THR A 193 -20.87 -9.79 22.13
C THR A 193 -20.42 -8.57 21.33
N LYS A 194 -20.81 -8.49 20.06
CA LYS A 194 -20.52 -7.31 19.21
C LYS A 194 -21.10 -6.02 19.81
N GLU A 195 -22.29 -6.08 20.41
CA GLU A 195 -22.92 -4.95 21.09
C GLU A 195 -22.12 -4.50 22.32
N GLU A 196 -21.54 -5.44 23.07
CA GLU A 196 -20.68 -5.13 24.20
C GLU A 196 -19.34 -4.51 23.77
N LEU A 197 -18.75 -5.00 22.67
CA LEU A 197 -17.56 -4.37 22.09
C LEU A 197 -17.83 -2.91 21.70
N ILE A 198 -18.97 -2.65 21.06
CA ILE A 198 -19.41 -1.31 20.69
C ILE A 198 -19.57 -0.45 21.95
N ARG A 199 -20.32 -0.93 22.95
CA ARG A 199 -20.54 -0.17 24.20
C ARG A 199 -19.24 0.16 24.92
N LEU A 200 -18.29 -0.77 24.98
CA LEU A 200 -16.99 -0.55 25.59
C LEU A 200 -16.20 0.55 24.85
N LYS A 201 -16.15 0.50 23.52
CA LYS A 201 -15.47 1.52 22.71
C LYS A 201 -16.15 2.89 22.76
N ASP A 202 -17.48 2.93 22.68
CA ASP A 202 -18.26 4.17 22.78
C ASP A 202 -18.10 4.86 24.14
N THR A 203 -17.98 4.06 25.20
CA THR A 203 -17.74 4.59 26.56
C THR A 203 -16.31 5.09 26.72
N GLY A 204 -15.36 4.59 25.92
CA GLY A 204 -13.93 4.94 26.02
C GLY A 204 -13.14 4.03 26.96
N VAL A 205 -13.64 2.82 27.24
CA VAL A 205 -12.94 1.85 28.10
C VAL A 205 -11.69 1.34 27.38
N GLU A 206 -10.52 1.65 27.92
CA GLU A 206 -9.24 1.25 27.38
C GLU A 206 -8.71 -0.04 28.05
N ILE A 207 -7.87 -0.79 27.34
CA ILE A 207 -7.37 -2.11 27.79
C ILE A 207 -6.56 -2.01 29.09
N ASP A 208 -5.81 -0.93 29.26
CA ASP A 208 -5.00 -0.69 30.46
C ASP A 208 -5.86 -0.50 31.71
N GLU A 209 -7.05 0.09 31.56
CA GLU A 209 -8.03 0.23 32.62
C GLU A 209 -8.62 -1.11 33.04
N VAL A 210 -8.98 -1.95 32.06
CA VAL A 210 -9.46 -3.32 32.30
C VAL A 210 -8.42 -4.12 33.07
N GLN A 211 -7.17 -4.08 32.64
CA GLN A 211 -6.06 -4.78 33.33
C GLN A 211 -5.90 -4.30 34.78
N ARG A 212 -5.89 -2.98 35.01
CA ARG A 212 -5.79 -2.42 36.36
C ARG A 212 -6.93 -2.89 37.28
N LEU A 213 -8.14 -2.99 36.76
CA LEU A 213 -9.28 -3.42 37.57
C LEU A 213 -9.20 -4.90 37.93
N ILE A 214 -8.74 -5.75 37.00
CA ILE A 214 -8.46 -7.17 37.27
C ILE A 214 -7.40 -7.32 38.37
N GLU A 215 -6.31 -6.56 38.30
CA GLU A 215 -5.24 -6.58 39.31
C GLU A 215 -5.76 -6.14 40.69
N GLN A 216 -6.63 -5.12 40.76
CA GLN A 216 -7.24 -4.65 42.01
C GLN A 216 -8.18 -5.67 42.64
N ARG A 217 -8.79 -6.55 41.83
CA ARG A 217 -9.73 -7.59 42.27
C ARG A 217 -9.08 -8.95 42.50
N GLU A 218 -7.76 -8.98 42.67
CA GLU A 218 -7.02 -10.23 42.91
C GLU A 218 -7.27 -11.27 41.79
N GLU A 219 -7.27 -10.82 40.53
CA GLU A 219 -7.46 -11.64 39.31
C GLU A 219 -8.89 -12.19 39.10
N GLU A 220 -9.90 -11.69 39.83
CA GLU A 220 -11.31 -11.93 39.50
C GLU A 220 -11.72 -11.07 38.30
N LEU A 221 -12.26 -11.70 37.24
CA LEU A 221 -12.71 -11.02 36.02
C LEU A 221 -13.97 -10.17 36.29
N PRO A 222 -13.89 -8.83 36.19
CA PRO A 222 -15.06 -7.96 36.28
C PRO A 222 -16.07 -8.25 35.16
N ALA A 223 -17.36 -7.99 35.41
CA ALA A 223 -18.34 -7.99 34.32
C ALA A 223 -18.12 -6.78 33.40
N ILE A 224 -18.49 -6.89 32.12
CA ILE A 224 -18.39 -5.77 31.15
C ILE A 224 -19.10 -4.51 31.64
N GLU A 225 -20.29 -4.67 32.22
CA GLU A 225 -21.06 -3.56 32.79
C GLU A 225 -20.32 -2.86 33.95
N GLU A 226 -19.50 -3.60 34.68
CA GLU A 226 -18.67 -3.04 35.73
C GLU A 226 -17.51 -2.22 35.14
N LEU A 227 -16.89 -2.68 34.06
CA LEU A 227 -15.85 -1.91 33.34
C LEU A 227 -16.39 -0.55 32.89
N ILE A 228 -17.57 -0.57 32.26
CA ILE A 228 -18.26 0.64 31.78
C ILE A 228 -18.55 1.58 32.96
N ARG A 229 -19.08 1.04 34.07
CA ARG A 229 -19.38 1.84 35.27
C ARG A 229 -18.12 2.43 35.89
N TYR A 230 -17.05 1.66 35.98
CA TYR A 230 -15.79 2.08 36.56
C TYR A 230 -15.20 3.25 35.77
N HIS A 231 -15.22 3.18 34.44
CA HIS A 231 -14.78 4.25 33.56
C HIS A 231 -15.58 5.54 33.77
N ILE A 232 -16.91 5.44 33.74
CA ILE A 232 -17.80 6.60 33.95
C ILE A 232 -17.60 7.23 35.34
N SER A 233 -17.31 6.43 36.36
CA SER A 233 -17.11 6.91 37.73
C SER A 233 -15.76 7.63 37.93
N ASN A 234 -14.79 7.40 37.05
CA ASN A 234 -13.42 7.91 37.17
C ASN A 234 -13.12 9.06 36.19
N GLN A 235 -14.11 9.51 35.42
CA GLN A 235 -14.07 10.76 34.64
C GLN A 235 -14.53 11.96 35.47
#